data_AF-A0A8J6ATM5-F1
#
_entry.id   AF-A0A8J6ATM5-F1
#
_cell.length_a   1.000
_cell.length_b   1.000
_cell.length_c   1.000
_cell.angle_alpha   90.00
_cell.angle_beta   90.00
_cell.angle_gamma   90.00
#
_symmetry.space_group_name_H-M   'P 1'
#
loop_
_entity.id
_entity.type
_entity.pdbx_description
1 polymer ?
#
loop_
_entity_poly.entity_id
_entity_poly.type
_entity_poly.pdbx_seq_one_letter_code
_entity_poly.pdbx_strand_id
1 'polypeptide(L)'
;MGRHGRNDGKRRDTPYRERNRPIVNPWNFLLDCKTLCPADSPVDSSAEAIQSSIDEVDRLMPTVAEEIWRADIVLKLRDEYVKICTDQLHTRPRKESFNRWLFEMVAETPKSSADPVLRCPEVLVSSSVLETDLYEAFPIPLTTLFDNVGHLRQFAAEYKKAVSDWTDHGKASEDVPAALAAMDKTLEPDRPDVTAFVEACKTVRATLRPVFDSAMRSIHSHLIQTTEAQLGTRPQRQEGDSTAAVTITEGRDDCAVDHGNKRLHIGKLHLSKLKELYTRHCTADADLVHFNRAVFVLLLRYNTFFGPSRFQGRAFHAAAPEAVFEHLVTAFGVGMELFASPTNCYFSHYCSAFPDIDVFFGSRGSAFDLVITSGSYEANPPFTLEVMDRTADLVNAQLERAEQAGVPLSFVVFVPVWKDPDFPIPHYHQALETSKFLRAQNVTPAGDYAFISGGQFDSRSRYWRCTHATATYVLQNKQGKVFGGSDEDVQNKVKEIDQILRNQVR
;
A
#
# COMPACT_ATOMS: atom_id res chain seq x y z
N MET A 1 -54.90 -11.68 -1.51
CA MET A 1 -54.38 -12.95 -2.06
C MET A 1 -53.17 -12.62 -2.92
N GLY A 2 -52.05 -13.33 -2.75
CA GLY A 2 -50.78 -13.08 -3.46
C GLY A 2 -49.65 -12.64 -2.53
N ARG A 3 -49.04 -13.58 -1.80
CA ARG A 3 -47.76 -13.40 -1.08
C ARG A 3 -46.63 -13.47 -2.10
N HIS A 4 -45.79 -12.45 -2.24
CA HIS A 4 -44.45 -12.58 -2.84
C HIS A 4 -43.42 -12.04 -1.85
N GLY A 5 -42.62 -12.97 -1.33
CA GLY A 5 -41.59 -12.72 -0.34
C GLY A 5 -40.37 -12.02 -0.94
N ARG A 6 -39.76 -11.17 -0.11
CA ARG A 6 -38.47 -10.54 -0.34
C ARG A 6 -37.39 -11.62 -0.39
N ASN A 7 -36.59 -11.59 -1.45
CA ASN A 7 -35.43 -12.45 -1.60
C ASN A 7 -34.20 -11.68 -1.06
N ASP A 8 -33.92 -11.84 0.23
CA ASP A 8 -32.67 -11.39 0.84
C ASP A 8 -31.53 -12.32 0.39
N GLY A 9 -30.87 -11.96 -0.71
CA GLY A 9 -29.68 -12.64 -1.20
C GLY A 9 -28.45 -12.33 -0.35
N LYS A 10 -28.31 -12.97 0.82
CA LYS A 10 -27.02 -13.10 1.51
C LYS A 10 -26.05 -13.85 0.57
N ARG A 11 -25.16 -13.13 -0.13
CA ARG A 11 -23.97 -13.75 -0.74
C ARG A 11 -23.10 -14.27 0.39
N ARG A 12 -23.13 -15.59 0.58
CA ARG A 12 -22.16 -16.30 1.44
C ARG A 12 -20.85 -16.37 0.68
N ASP A 13 -19.79 -15.81 1.25
CA ASP A 13 -18.42 -16.11 0.85
C ASP A 13 -18.14 -17.59 1.13
N THR A 14 -18.36 -18.44 0.14
CA THR A 14 -17.91 -19.84 0.18
C THR A 14 -16.48 -19.91 -0.35
N PRO A 15 -15.52 -20.47 0.42
CA PRO A 15 -14.19 -20.77 -0.09
C PRO A 15 -14.30 -21.74 -1.27
N TYR A 16 -13.66 -21.41 -2.37
CA TYR A 16 -13.61 -22.24 -3.58
C TYR A 16 -12.92 -23.57 -3.27
N ARG A 17 -13.60 -24.69 -3.53
CA ARG A 17 -13.00 -26.04 -3.53
C ARG A 17 -12.40 -26.30 -4.91
N GLU A 18 -11.08 -26.40 -4.97
CA GLU A 18 -10.32 -26.86 -6.13
C GLU A 18 -10.84 -28.23 -6.62
N ARG A 19 -11.07 -28.37 -7.93
CA ARG A 19 -11.33 -29.67 -8.57
C ARG A 19 -10.12 -30.10 -9.40
N ASN A 20 -9.56 -31.26 -9.02
CA ASN A 20 -8.84 -32.25 -9.84
C ASN A 20 -8.00 -31.72 -11.03
N ARG A 21 -6.97 -30.92 -10.74
CA ARG A 21 -5.70 -30.97 -11.49
C ARG A 21 -4.67 -31.71 -10.61
N PRO A 22 -3.67 -32.41 -11.17
CA PRO A 22 -2.57 -32.92 -10.35
C PRO A 22 -1.97 -31.74 -9.58
N ILE A 23 -2.09 -31.77 -8.26
CA ILE A 23 -1.59 -30.72 -7.38
C ILE A 23 -0.07 -30.84 -7.41
N VAL A 24 0.58 -30.19 -8.39
CA VAL A 24 1.91 -29.65 -8.14
C VAL A 24 1.71 -28.77 -6.93
N ASN A 25 2.39 -29.08 -5.82
CA ASN A 25 2.25 -28.31 -4.59
C ASN A 25 2.38 -26.82 -4.94
N PRO A 26 1.30 -26.01 -4.87
CA PRO A 26 1.32 -24.62 -5.32
C PRO A 26 2.32 -23.79 -4.50
N TRP A 27 2.81 -24.38 -3.42
CA TRP A 27 3.79 -23.81 -2.50
C TRP A 27 5.25 -24.17 -2.81
N ASN A 28 5.55 -25.12 -3.72
CA ASN A 28 6.93 -25.42 -4.13
C ASN A 28 7.61 -24.19 -4.75
N PHE A 29 6.83 -23.31 -5.38
CA PHE A 29 7.34 -22.08 -5.96
C PHE A 29 7.87 -21.09 -4.90
N LEU A 30 7.24 -21.01 -3.72
CA LEU A 30 7.73 -20.13 -2.65
C LEU A 30 9.14 -20.51 -2.16
N LEU A 31 9.56 -21.76 -2.39
CA LEU A 31 10.89 -22.24 -2.04
C LEU A 31 11.92 -21.98 -3.14
N ASP A 32 11.49 -21.66 -4.36
CA ASP A 32 12.35 -21.45 -5.52
C ASP A 32 12.41 -19.95 -5.88
N CYS A 33 12.93 -19.14 -4.95
CA CYS A 33 13.25 -17.74 -5.22
C CYS A 33 14.31 -17.69 -6.33
N LYS A 34 13.89 -17.37 -7.56
CA LYS A 34 14.77 -17.35 -8.73
C LYS A 34 15.94 -16.40 -8.50
N THR A 35 17.15 -16.88 -8.79
CA THR A 35 18.42 -16.14 -8.69
C THR A 35 18.62 -15.14 -9.83
N LEU A 36 17.54 -14.75 -10.51
CA LEU A 36 17.61 -13.79 -11.60
C LEU A 36 17.74 -12.41 -10.99
N CYS A 37 18.86 -11.75 -11.27
CA CYS A 37 19.09 -10.35 -10.96
C CYS A 37 20.04 -9.83 -12.04
N PRO A 38 19.71 -8.71 -12.71
CA PRO A 38 20.65 -8.03 -13.60
C PRO A 38 22.00 -7.83 -12.90
N ALA A 39 23.11 -8.10 -13.59
CA ALA A 39 24.45 -8.04 -13.01
C ALA A 39 24.79 -6.66 -12.41
N ASP A 40 24.15 -5.60 -12.91
CA ASP A 40 24.29 -4.21 -12.46
C ASP A 40 23.02 -3.68 -11.78
N SER A 41 22.22 -4.55 -11.15
CA SER A 41 21.02 -4.11 -10.43
C SER A 41 21.37 -3.09 -9.34
N PRO A 42 20.71 -1.93 -9.33
CA PRO A 42 21.02 -0.87 -8.40
C PRO A 42 20.66 -1.26 -6.97
N VAL A 43 21.38 -0.68 -6.01
CA VAL A 43 21.12 -0.80 -4.57
C VAL A 43 20.95 0.60 -4.02
N ASP A 44 19.94 0.81 -3.17
CA ASP A 44 19.81 2.04 -2.41
C ASP A 44 21.02 2.16 -1.50
N SER A 45 21.61 3.36 -1.45
CA SER A 45 22.69 3.73 -0.53
C SER A 45 22.51 3.23 0.90
N SER A 46 21.28 3.23 1.43
CA SER A 46 21.01 2.74 2.78
C SER A 46 21.16 1.22 2.91
N ALA A 47 20.72 0.47 1.90
CA ALA A 47 20.90 -0.97 1.83
C ALA A 47 22.36 -1.34 1.50
N GLU A 48 23.02 -0.58 0.63
CA GLU A 48 24.44 -0.76 0.28
C GLU A 48 25.36 -0.55 1.51
N ALA A 49 25.05 0.44 2.35
CA ALA A 49 25.77 0.68 3.60
C ALA A 49 25.67 -0.52 4.57
N ILE A 50 24.51 -1.19 4.63
CA ILE A 50 24.32 -2.39 5.44
C ILE A 50 25.03 -3.59 4.80
N GLN A 51 24.88 -3.79 3.49
CA GLN A 51 25.52 -4.89 2.75
C GLN A 51 27.04 -4.85 2.83
N SER A 52 27.64 -3.66 2.73
CA SER A 52 29.10 -3.48 2.84
C SER A 52 29.65 -3.75 4.23
N SER A 53 28.81 -3.72 5.27
CA SER A 53 29.17 -3.97 6.65
C SER A 53 28.55 -5.27 7.20
N ILE A 54 28.05 -6.15 6.31
CA ILE A 54 27.22 -7.30 6.69
C ILE A 54 27.90 -8.25 7.69
N ASP A 55 29.24 -8.26 7.75
CA ASP A 55 30.02 -9.01 8.74
C ASP A 55 29.70 -8.62 10.20
N GLU A 56 29.12 -7.44 10.41
CA GLU A 56 28.66 -6.93 11.70
C GLU A 56 27.14 -7.07 11.86
N VAL A 57 26.57 -8.22 11.43
CA VAL A 57 25.12 -8.53 11.45
C VAL A 57 24.46 -8.07 12.75
N ASP A 58 25.07 -8.45 13.88
CA ASP A 58 24.51 -8.11 15.18
C ASP A 58 24.38 -6.60 15.39
N ARG A 59 25.39 -5.82 15.00
CA ARG A 59 25.39 -4.35 15.13
C ARG A 59 24.33 -3.70 14.25
N LEU A 60 24.16 -4.22 13.03
CA LEU A 60 23.32 -3.62 12.00
C LEU A 60 21.83 -3.95 12.17
N MET A 61 21.52 -5.18 12.57
CA MET A 61 20.13 -5.65 12.66
C MET A 61 19.36 -4.84 13.73
N PRO A 62 18.10 -4.46 13.52
CA PRO A 62 17.30 -3.84 14.57
C PRO A 62 17.16 -4.75 15.80
N THR A 63 17.17 -4.18 17.00
CA THR A 63 16.99 -4.98 18.23
C THR A 63 15.51 -5.32 18.43
N VAL A 64 15.24 -6.38 19.20
CA VAL A 64 13.86 -6.74 19.57
C VAL A 64 13.21 -5.61 20.39
N ALA A 65 13.95 -5.00 21.31
CA ALA A 65 13.46 -3.90 22.14
C ALA A 65 13.06 -2.68 21.30
N GLU A 66 13.89 -2.29 20.33
CA GLU A 66 13.56 -1.20 19.40
C GLU A 66 12.31 -1.50 18.58
N GLU A 67 12.14 -2.74 18.09
CA GLU A 67 10.97 -3.09 17.29
C GLU A 67 9.68 -3.14 18.11
N ILE A 68 9.76 -3.58 19.37
CA ILE A 68 8.63 -3.53 20.31
C ILE A 68 8.25 -2.09 20.61
N TRP A 69 9.22 -1.24 20.94
CA TRP A 69 9.00 0.19 21.14
C TRP A 69 8.33 0.83 19.92
N ARG A 70 8.82 0.51 18.71
CA ARG A 70 8.25 1.01 17.46
C ARG A 70 6.79 0.61 17.29
N ALA A 71 6.48 -0.66 17.54
CA ALA A 71 5.11 -1.16 17.50
C ALA A 71 4.19 -0.39 18.46
N ASP A 72 4.67 -0.13 19.68
CA ASP A 72 3.89 0.55 20.71
C ASP A 72 3.66 2.03 20.39
N ILE A 73 4.68 2.76 19.89
CA ILE A 73 4.51 4.17 19.50
C ILE A 73 3.61 4.33 18.27
N VAL A 74 3.69 3.44 17.27
CA VAL A 74 2.84 3.51 16.08
C VAL A 74 1.39 3.23 16.46
N LEU A 75 1.15 2.28 17.38
CA LEU A 75 -0.19 2.03 17.92
C LEU A 75 -0.75 3.26 18.63
N LYS A 76 0.06 3.89 19.49
CA LYS A 76 -0.31 5.13 20.18
C LYS A 76 -0.62 6.28 19.20
N LEU A 77 0.17 6.43 18.13
CA LEU A 77 -0.07 7.44 17.10
C LEU A 77 -1.38 7.19 16.34
N ARG A 78 -1.76 5.93 16.10
CA ARG A 78 -3.07 5.59 15.50
C ARG A 78 -4.22 6.04 16.40
N ASP A 79 -4.11 5.80 17.70
CA ASP A 79 -5.13 6.20 18.67
C ASP A 79 -5.21 7.73 18.78
N GLU A 80 -4.06 8.41 18.84
CA GLU A 80 -4.00 9.87 18.85
C GLU A 80 -4.54 10.49 17.56
N TYR A 81 -4.31 9.88 16.39
CA TYR A 81 -4.89 10.32 15.12
C TYR A 81 -6.42 10.27 15.14
N VAL A 82 -7.00 9.14 15.59
CA VAL A 82 -8.46 9.02 15.71
C VAL A 82 -9.03 10.05 16.67
N LYS A 83 -8.35 10.22 17.82
CA LYS A 83 -8.76 11.19 18.85
C LYS A 83 -8.72 12.62 18.34
N ILE A 84 -7.58 13.08 17.80
CA ILE A 84 -7.44 14.47 17.34
C ILE A 84 -8.37 14.78 16.17
N CYS A 85 -8.60 13.86 15.23
CA CYS A 85 -9.59 14.05 14.18
C CYS A 85 -11.01 14.16 14.74
N THR A 86 -11.35 13.33 15.73
CA THR A 86 -12.67 13.40 16.39
C THR A 86 -12.85 14.72 17.14
N ASP A 87 -11.81 15.16 17.87
CA ASP A 87 -11.83 16.40 18.65
C ASP A 87 -11.86 17.64 17.75
N GLN A 88 -11.13 17.63 16.63
CA GLN A 88 -10.98 18.80 15.75
C GLN A 88 -11.97 18.86 14.59
N LEU A 89 -12.60 17.74 14.20
CA LEU A 89 -13.52 17.69 13.05
C LEU A 89 -14.88 17.04 13.39
N HIS A 90 -15.11 16.63 14.64
CA HIS A 90 -16.34 15.95 15.10
C HIS A 90 -16.70 14.72 14.26
N THR A 91 -15.73 14.16 13.54
CA THR A 91 -15.91 13.02 12.64
C THR A 91 -14.77 12.04 12.86
N ARG A 92 -15.08 10.75 12.71
CA ARG A 92 -14.04 9.72 12.77
C ARG A 92 -13.37 9.63 11.40
N PRO A 93 -12.02 9.57 11.36
CA PRO A 93 -11.32 9.40 10.09
C PRO A 93 -11.68 8.05 9.46
N ARG A 94 -11.65 7.98 8.13
CA ARG A 94 -11.95 6.75 7.38
C ARG A 94 -10.98 5.64 7.77
N LYS A 95 -11.45 4.40 7.70
CA LYS A 95 -10.59 3.22 7.86
C LYS A 95 -9.44 3.31 6.84
N GLU A 96 -8.23 2.94 7.27
CA GLU A 96 -6.99 2.98 6.48
C GLU A 96 -6.37 4.35 6.17
N SER A 97 -7.00 5.48 6.49
CA SER A 97 -6.41 6.81 6.30
C SER A 97 -5.03 6.94 6.98
N PHE A 98 -4.89 6.54 8.24
CA PHE A 98 -3.58 6.49 8.90
C PHE A 98 -2.56 5.59 8.17
N ASN A 99 -3.01 4.49 7.54
CA ASN A 99 -2.11 3.65 6.78
C ASN A 99 -1.63 4.34 5.50
N ARG A 100 -2.51 5.07 4.81
CA ARG A 100 -2.11 5.92 3.68
C ARG A 100 -1.03 6.91 4.09
N TRP A 101 -1.19 7.54 5.24
CA TRP A 101 -0.16 8.40 5.82
C TRP A 101 1.18 7.66 5.99
N LEU A 102 1.17 6.46 6.58
CA LEU A 102 2.40 5.66 6.71
C LEU A 102 3.00 5.27 5.35
N PHE A 103 2.19 4.93 4.35
CA PHE A 103 2.66 4.64 2.99
C PHE A 103 3.32 5.85 2.34
N GLU A 104 2.73 7.03 2.52
CA GLU A 104 3.27 8.29 2.03
C GLU A 104 4.61 8.62 2.72
N MET A 105 4.71 8.43 4.05
CA MET A 105 5.98 8.61 4.77
C MET A 105 7.11 7.74 4.24
N VAL A 106 6.84 6.44 3.98
CA VAL A 106 7.88 5.51 3.53
C VAL A 106 8.24 5.69 2.05
N ALA A 107 7.36 6.32 1.28
CA ALA A 107 7.59 6.69 -0.12
C ALA A 107 8.29 8.05 -0.27
N GLU A 108 8.36 8.85 0.81
CA GLU A 108 8.93 10.20 0.77
C GLU A 108 10.46 10.22 0.67
N THR A 109 10.99 11.16 -0.13
CA THR A 109 12.43 11.38 -0.30
C THR A 109 12.73 12.87 -0.52
N PRO A 110 13.67 13.49 0.21
CA PRO A 110 14.56 12.90 1.22
C PRO A 110 13.85 12.56 2.54
N LYS A 111 14.50 11.69 3.35
CA LYS A 111 14.02 11.25 4.67
C LYS A 111 14.37 12.31 5.72
N SER A 112 13.42 12.69 6.57
CA SER A 112 13.63 13.64 7.67
C SER A 112 13.91 12.98 9.01
N SER A 113 13.56 11.70 9.13
CA SER A 113 13.79 10.86 10.30
C SER A 113 14.59 9.61 9.93
N ALA A 114 15.42 9.16 10.88
CA ALA A 114 16.18 7.92 10.77
C ALA A 114 15.34 6.66 11.12
N ASP A 115 14.10 6.83 11.61
CA ASP A 115 13.22 5.69 11.88
C ASP A 115 12.68 5.09 10.57
N PRO A 116 12.70 3.76 10.40
CA PRO A 116 12.29 3.12 9.15
C PRO A 116 10.79 3.15 8.87
N VAL A 117 9.93 3.34 9.88
CA VAL A 117 8.47 3.43 9.69
C VAL A 117 8.03 4.89 9.69
N LEU A 118 8.50 5.67 10.66
CA LEU A 118 8.15 7.08 10.85
C LEU A 118 9.19 7.99 10.16
N ARG A 119 9.36 7.81 8.85
CA ARG A 119 10.44 8.41 8.03
C ARG A 119 10.30 9.88 7.74
N CYS A 120 9.07 10.32 7.47
CA CYS A 120 8.78 11.69 7.05
C CYS A 120 7.41 12.14 7.60
N PRO A 121 7.26 12.32 8.93
CA PRO A 121 5.97 12.67 9.54
C PRO A 121 5.34 13.94 8.96
N GLU A 122 6.16 14.90 8.53
CA GLU A 122 5.73 16.18 7.97
C GLU A 122 5.01 16.06 6.62
N VAL A 123 5.14 14.92 5.91
CA VAL A 123 4.41 14.68 4.66
C VAL A 123 2.90 14.76 4.85
N LEU A 124 2.43 14.58 6.10
CA LEU A 124 1.04 14.82 6.50
C LEU A 124 0.52 16.19 6.03
N VAL A 125 1.37 17.22 6.06
CA VAL A 125 0.99 18.60 5.73
C VAL A 125 0.67 18.76 4.25
N SER A 126 1.34 18.00 3.39
CA SER A 126 1.19 18.04 1.93
C SER A 126 0.28 16.94 1.38
N SER A 127 -0.25 16.07 2.24
CA SER A 127 -1.06 14.91 1.84
C SER A 127 -2.44 15.31 1.33
N SER A 128 -2.55 15.49 0.02
CA SER A 128 -3.81 15.85 -0.65
C SER A 128 -4.88 14.76 -0.50
N VAL A 129 -4.47 13.51 -0.37
CA VAL A 129 -5.38 12.37 -0.23
C VAL A 129 -5.96 12.32 1.17
N LEU A 130 -5.14 12.51 2.22
CA LEU A 130 -5.65 12.59 3.60
C LEU A 130 -6.53 13.82 3.81
N GLU A 131 -6.14 14.96 3.24
CA GLU A 131 -6.97 16.16 3.25
C GLU A 131 -8.33 15.88 2.59
N THR A 132 -8.32 15.25 1.41
CA THR A 132 -9.55 14.89 0.69
C THR A 132 -10.41 13.91 1.49
N ASP A 133 -9.83 12.83 2.03
CA ASP A 133 -10.54 11.82 2.82
C ASP A 133 -11.22 12.43 4.06
N LEU A 134 -10.54 13.34 4.76
CA LEU A 134 -11.07 14.04 5.92
C LEU A 134 -12.12 15.09 5.52
N TYR A 135 -11.89 15.84 4.44
CA TYR A 135 -12.83 16.85 3.94
C TYR A 135 -14.14 16.23 3.44
N GLU A 136 -14.06 15.06 2.78
CA GLU A 136 -15.25 14.32 2.35
C GLU A 136 -16.07 13.79 3.53
N ALA A 137 -15.42 13.47 4.65
CA ALA A 137 -16.07 13.04 5.88
C ALA A 137 -16.63 14.22 6.72
N PHE A 138 -16.22 15.45 6.41
CA PHE A 138 -16.60 16.67 7.11
C PHE A 138 -17.80 17.37 6.43
N PRO A 139 -18.71 18.05 7.17
CA PRO A 139 -18.97 17.83 8.59
C PRO A 139 -19.67 16.48 8.85
N ILE A 140 -20.37 15.95 7.83
CA ILE A 140 -20.94 14.61 7.76
C ILE A 140 -20.69 14.06 6.34
N PRO A 141 -20.37 12.76 6.16
CA PRO A 141 -20.27 12.15 4.84
C PRO A 141 -21.58 12.26 4.05
N LEU A 142 -21.51 12.71 2.80
CA LEU A 142 -22.69 12.81 1.93
C LEU A 142 -23.04 11.44 1.35
N THR A 143 -24.33 11.20 1.16
CA THR A 143 -24.88 10.00 0.51
C THR A 143 -25.96 10.43 -0.48
N THR A 144 -26.16 9.63 -1.53
CA THR A 144 -27.26 9.76 -2.49
C THR A 144 -28.36 8.71 -2.23
N LEU A 145 -28.14 7.78 -1.30
CA LEU A 145 -29.03 6.67 -1.01
C LEU A 145 -30.00 7.06 0.11
N PHE A 146 -31.22 7.47 -0.28
CA PHE A 146 -32.31 7.79 0.64
C PHE A 146 -33.55 6.93 0.34
N ASP A 147 -34.04 6.18 1.32
CA ASP A 147 -35.19 5.26 1.11
C ASP A 147 -36.50 6.01 0.82
N ASN A 148 -36.64 7.22 1.36
CA ASN A 148 -37.82 8.07 1.19
C ASN A 148 -37.50 9.53 1.53
N VAL A 149 -38.43 10.44 1.21
CA VAL A 149 -38.29 11.88 1.48
C VAL A 149 -38.14 12.21 2.97
N GLY A 150 -38.69 11.39 3.87
CA GLY A 150 -38.51 11.53 5.30
C GLY A 150 -37.05 11.33 5.74
N HIS A 151 -36.39 10.28 5.22
CA HIS A 151 -34.96 10.03 5.48
C HIS A 151 -34.08 11.15 4.92
N LEU A 152 -34.40 11.68 3.72
CA LEU A 152 -33.70 12.84 3.16
C LEU A 152 -33.81 14.08 4.06
N ARG A 153 -35.03 14.40 4.53
CA ARG A 153 -35.26 15.55 5.43
C ARG A 153 -34.62 15.35 6.80
N GLN A 154 -34.58 14.12 7.32
CA GLN A 154 -33.86 13.81 8.54
C GLN A 154 -32.35 14.06 8.37
N PHE A 155 -31.75 13.53 7.30
CA PHE A 155 -30.35 13.78 6.99
C PHE A 155 -30.06 15.28 6.83
N ALA A 156 -30.93 16.02 6.15
CA ALA A 156 -30.79 17.47 6.04
C ALA A 156 -30.78 18.15 7.41
N ALA A 157 -31.67 17.76 8.34
CA ALA A 157 -31.68 18.31 9.70
C ALA A 157 -30.38 17.98 10.47
N GLU A 158 -29.87 16.75 10.35
CA GLU A 158 -28.60 16.33 10.94
C GLU A 158 -27.42 17.12 10.36
N TYR A 159 -27.39 17.30 9.03
CA TYR A 159 -26.37 18.09 8.34
C TYR A 159 -26.39 19.56 8.78
N LYS A 160 -27.57 20.18 8.84
CA LYS A 160 -27.70 21.57 9.34
C LYS A 160 -27.22 21.71 10.77
N LYS A 161 -27.58 20.75 11.64
CA LYS A 161 -27.12 20.74 13.02
C LYS A 161 -25.60 20.69 13.10
N ALA A 162 -24.96 19.80 12.35
CA ALA A 162 -23.51 19.71 12.32
C ALA A 162 -22.87 21.00 11.79
N VAL A 163 -23.45 21.65 10.78
CA VAL A 163 -22.99 22.96 10.28
C VAL A 163 -23.09 24.04 11.36
N SER A 164 -24.21 24.09 12.10
CA SER A 164 -24.41 25.06 13.20
C SER A 164 -23.39 24.89 14.33
N ASP A 165 -23.05 23.63 14.68
CA ASP A 165 -22.02 23.37 15.69
C ASP A 165 -20.67 24.01 15.30
N TRP A 166 -20.36 24.14 14.00
CA TRP A 166 -19.14 24.79 13.50
C TRP A 166 -19.24 26.32 13.43
N THR A 167 -20.41 26.87 13.11
CA THR A 167 -20.61 28.33 13.07
C THR A 167 -20.48 28.97 14.44
N ASP A 168 -20.84 28.22 15.49
CA ASP A 168 -20.84 28.73 16.86
C ASP A 168 -19.43 28.70 17.51
N HIS A 169 -18.52 27.85 16.99
CA HIS A 169 -17.19 27.61 17.56
C HIS A 169 -16.01 28.11 16.70
N GLY A 170 -16.27 28.66 15.50
CA GLY A 170 -15.23 29.07 14.56
C GLY A 170 -15.58 30.28 13.69
N LYS A 171 -14.58 30.83 12.99
CA LYS A 171 -14.80 31.86 11.95
C LYS A 171 -15.33 31.19 10.67
N ALA A 172 -16.58 30.73 10.69
CA ALA A 172 -17.25 30.28 9.48
C ALA A 172 -17.45 31.45 8.50
N SER A 173 -17.57 31.17 7.19
CA SER A 173 -17.86 32.22 6.21
C SER A 173 -19.20 32.91 6.52
N GLU A 174 -19.29 34.21 6.25
CA GLU A 174 -20.56 34.96 6.31
C GLU A 174 -21.62 34.40 5.35
N ASP A 175 -21.22 33.59 4.36
CA ASP A 175 -22.09 32.96 3.36
C ASP A 175 -22.85 31.73 3.85
N VAL A 176 -22.51 31.17 5.03
CA VAL A 176 -23.14 29.92 5.53
C VAL A 176 -24.68 30.02 5.60
N PRO A 177 -25.30 31.08 6.15
CA PRO A 177 -26.75 31.19 6.21
C PRO A 177 -27.41 31.20 4.82
N ALA A 178 -26.79 31.85 3.84
CA ALA A 178 -27.29 31.90 2.48
C ALA A 178 -27.22 30.53 1.80
N ALA A 179 -26.10 29.80 1.99
CA ALA A 179 -25.94 28.45 1.47
C ALA A 179 -26.94 27.46 2.10
N LEU A 180 -27.19 27.57 3.40
CA LEU A 180 -28.20 26.77 4.10
C LEU A 180 -29.62 27.05 3.60
N ALA A 181 -29.97 28.31 3.34
CA ALA A 181 -31.26 28.67 2.77
C ALA A 181 -31.43 28.11 1.34
N ALA A 182 -30.37 28.14 0.53
CA ALA A 182 -30.38 27.53 -0.80
C ALA A 182 -30.56 26.00 -0.74
N MET A 183 -29.94 25.34 0.24
CA MET A 183 -30.14 23.91 0.49
C MET A 183 -31.57 23.59 0.94
N ASP A 184 -32.16 24.39 1.82
CA ASP A 184 -33.55 24.19 2.25
C ASP A 184 -34.55 24.32 1.09
N LYS A 185 -34.28 25.23 0.15
CA LYS A 185 -35.08 25.39 -1.07
C LYS A 185 -35.15 24.11 -1.92
N THR A 186 -34.10 23.27 -1.92
CA THR A 186 -34.13 22.01 -2.68
C THR A 186 -35.08 20.97 -2.07
N LEU A 187 -35.50 21.16 -0.81
CA LEU A 187 -36.36 20.24 -0.05
C LEU A 187 -37.85 20.64 -0.04
N GLU A 188 -38.17 21.85 -0.51
CA GLU A 188 -39.54 22.39 -0.62
C GLU A 188 -40.46 21.56 -1.54
N PRO A 189 -40.02 21.06 -2.70
CA PRO A 189 -40.88 20.27 -3.57
C PRO A 189 -41.39 18.98 -2.90
N ASP A 190 -42.58 18.51 -3.29
CA ASP A 190 -43.14 17.23 -2.80
C ASP A 190 -42.26 16.03 -3.14
N ARG A 191 -41.50 16.14 -4.23
CA ARG A 191 -40.47 15.18 -4.67
C ARG A 191 -39.14 15.92 -4.87
N PRO A 192 -38.33 16.08 -3.82
CA PRO A 192 -37.03 16.74 -3.91
C PRO A 192 -36.08 16.02 -4.88
N ASP A 193 -35.27 16.79 -5.59
CA ASP A 193 -34.15 16.27 -6.37
C ASP A 193 -32.96 16.01 -5.44
N VAL A 194 -32.61 14.73 -5.27
CA VAL A 194 -31.51 14.28 -4.40
C VAL A 194 -30.16 14.80 -4.90
N THR A 195 -29.96 14.85 -6.22
CA THR A 195 -28.71 15.34 -6.80
C THR A 195 -28.55 16.83 -6.51
N ALA A 196 -29.61 17.62 -6.73
CA ALA A 196 -29.60 19.05 -6.42
C ALA A 196 -29.37 19.32 -4.93
N PHE A 197 -29.96 18.52 -4.04
CA PHE A 197 -29.72 18.61 -2.60
C PHE A 197 -28.26 18.31 -2.23
N VAL A 198 -27.67 17.25 -2.80
CA VAL A 198 -26.26 16.89 -2.54
C VAL A 198 -25.31 17.98 -3.03
N GLU A 199 -25.55 18.58 -4.19
CA GLU A 199 -24.79 19.73 -4.69
C GLU A 199 -24.94 20.97 -3.78
N ALA A 200 -26.13 21.21 -3.23
CA ALA A 200 -26.33 22.26 -2.24
C ALA A 200 -25.55 21.98 -0.94
N CYS A 201 -25.52 20.72 -0.47
CA CYS A 201 -24.66 20.34 0.67
C CYS A 201 -23.17 20.54 0.37
N LYS A 202 -22.69 20.22 -0.84
CA LYS A 202 -21.29 20.52 -1.25
C LYS A 202 -21.00 22.01 -1.20
N THR A 203 -21.96 22.84 -1.61
CA THR A 203 -21.85 24.31 -1.52
C THR A 203 -21.77 24.78 -0.06
N VAL A 204 -22.60 24.25 0.84
CA VAL A 204 -22.52 24.53 2.29
C VAL A 204 -21.18 24.06 2.87
N ARG A 205 -20.68 22.88 2.49
CA ARG A 205 -19.35 22.41 2.91
C ARG A 205 -18.25 23.37 2.47
N ALA A 206 -18.32 23.88 1.25
CA ALA A 206 -17.32 24.81 0.71
C ALA A 206 -17.23 26.11 1.53
N THR A 207 -18.34 26.60 2.07
CA THR A 207 -18.33 27.80 2.94
C THR A 207 -17.71 27.53 4.33
N LEU A 208 -17.60 26.26 4.74
CA LEU A 208 -16.90 25.83 5.95
C LEU A 208 -15.40 25.55 5.75
N ARG A 209 -14.87 25.69 4.53
CA ARG A 209 -13.45 25.40 4.23
C ARG A 209 -12.45 26.10 5.18
N PRO A 210 -12.59 27.39 5.53
CA PRO A 210 -11.65 28.04 6.45
C PRO A 210 -11.59 27.40 7.84
N VAL A 211 -12.72 26.86 8.31
CA VAL A 211 -12.82 26.15 9.60
C VAL A 211 -12.12 24.80 9.50
N PHE A 212 -12.40 24.05 8.43
CA PHE A 212 -11.72 22.79 8.14
C PHE A 212 -10.20 22.97 8.04
N ASP A 213 -9.72 23.97 7.30
CA ASP A 213 -8.28 24.23 7.16
C ASP A 213 -7.63 24.56 8.50
N SER A 214 -8.34 25.24 9.40
CA SER A 214 -7.85 25.51 10.75
C SER A 214 -7.75 24.26 11.60
N ALA A 215 -8.76 23.38 11.54
CA ALA A 215 -8.73 22.08 12.21
C ALA A 215 -7.61 21.19 11.67
N MET A 216 -7.41 21.17 10.35
CA MET A 216 -6.32 20.43 9.71
C MET A 216 -4.94 20.90 10.18
N ARG A 217 -4.70 22.22 10.29
CA ARG A 217 -3.45 22.74 10.86
C ARG A 217 -3.22 22.27 12.30
N SER A 218 -4.25 22.23 13.13
CA SER A 218 -4.16 21.71 14.50
C SER A 218 -3.84 20.21 14.52
N ILE A 219 -4.53 19.42 13.68
CA ILE A 219 -4.28 17.97 13.51
C ILE A 219 -2.82 17.73 13.09
N HIS A 220 -2.35 18.45 12.07
CA HIS A 220 -0.98 18.32 11.56
C HIS A 220 0.03 18.64 12.65
N SER A 221 -0.10 19.80 13.31
CA SER A 221 0.82 20.23 14.35
C SER A 221 0.87 19.24 15.52
N HIS A 222 -0.28 18.74 15.98
CA HIS A 222 -0.35 17.79 17.08
C HIS A 222 0.34 16.47 16.74
N LEU A 223 0.08 15.92 15.55
CA LEU A 223 0.62 14.62 15.14
C LEU A 223 2.12 14.67 14.87
N ILE A 224 2.62 15.73 14.25
CA ILE A 224 4.06 15.93 14.03
C ILE A 224 4.78 16.04 15.37
N GLN A 225 4.32 16.93 16.27
CA GLN A 225 4.92 17.09 17.60
C GLN A 225 4.87 15.81 18.43
N THR A 226 3.74 15.08 18.38
CA THR A 226 3.62 13.81 19.08
C THR A 226 4.59 12.78 18.52
N THR A 227 4.74 12.72 17.20
CA THR A 227 5.66 11.79 16.52
C THR A 227 7.11 12.10 16.89
N GLU A 228 7.54 13.35 16.79
CA GLU A 228 8.89 13.79 17.19
C GLU A 228 9.18 13.48 18.66
N ALA A 229 8.23 13.78 19.55
CA ALA A 229 8.35 13.47 20.98
C ALA A 229 8.47 11.96 21.23
N GLN A 230 7.70 11.13 20.52
CA GLN A 230 7.83 9.67 20.63
C GLN A 230 9.19 9.21 20.11
N LEU A 231 9.65 9.69 18.95
CA LEU A 231 10.95 9.32 18.36
C LEU A 231 12.12 9.64 19.32
N GLY A 232 12.03 10.72 20.09
CA GLY A 232 13.00 11.06 21.14
C GLY A 232 13.09 10.05 22.30
N THR A 233 12.14 9.12 22.42
CA THR A 233 12.14 8.04 23.43
C THR A 233 12.75 6.74 22.93
N ARG A 234 13.36 6.74 21.74
CA ARG A 234 13.97 5.54 21.14
C ARG A 234 14.94 4.88 22.12
N PRO A 235 14.78 3.56 22.41
CA PRO A 235 15.71 2.84 23.25
C PRO A 235 17.14 2.94 22.69
N GLN A 236 18.10 3.23 23.56
CA GLN A 236 19.51 3.08 23.21
C GLN A 236 19.87 1.60 23.24
N ARG A 237 20.58 1.15 22.21
CA ARG A 237 21.13 -0.21 22.14
C ARG A 237 22.06 -0.46 23.33
N GLN A 238 21.85 -1.56 24.04
CA GLN A 238 22.66 -1.98 25.18
C GLN A 238 23.52 -3.21 24.83
N GLU A 239 24.63 -3.40 25.56
CA GLU A 239 25.42 -4.63 25.47
C GLU A 239 24.55 -5.82 25.89
N GLY A 240 24.37 -6.80 24.99
CA GLY A 240 23.58 -8.01 25.22
C GLY A 240 22.20 -8.06 24.53
N ASP A 241 21.75 -6.96 23.89
CA ASP A 241 20.50 -6.94 23.10
C ASP A 241 20.48 -7.98 21.96
N SER A 242 21.65 -8.45 21.56
CA SER A 242 21.83 -9.51 20.57
C SER A 242 21.32 -10.88 20.99
N THR A 243 21.22 -11.12 22.30
CA THR A 243 20.90 -12.42 22.91
C THR A 243 19.44 -12.56 23.33
N ALA A 244 18.59 -11.58 22.98
CA ALA A 244 17.16 -11.63 23.26
C ALA A 244 16.57 -12.96 22.75
N ALA A 245 16.09 -13.81 23.67
CA ALA A 245 15.60 -15.13 23.34
C ALA A 245 14.33 -15.01 22.48
N VAL A 246 14.49 -15.17 21.16
CA VAL A 246 13.41 -15.37 20.21
C VAL A 246 13.37 -16.84 19.87
N THR A 247 12.23 -17.47 20.09
CA THR A 247 12.03 -18.90 19.82
C THR A 247 11.02 -19.10 18.70
N ILE A 248 11.36 -19.96 17.75
CA ILE A 248 10.42 -20.42 16.71
C ILE A 248 9.97 -21.83 17.07
N THR A 249 8.67 -22.01 17.30
CA THR A 249 8.06 -23.30 17.59
C THR A 249 7.20 -23.74 16.42
N GLU A 250 7.48 -24.92 15.87
CA GLU A 250 6.70 -25.48 14.78
C GLU A 250 5.36 -26.04 15.30
N GLY A 251 4.25 -25.52 14.77
CA GLY A 251 2.90 -26.00 15.02
C GLY A 251 2.44 -27.01 13.96
N ARG A 252 1.13 -27.31 13.94
CA ARG A 252 0.56 -28.23 12.95
C ARG A 252 0.55 -27.61 11.54
N ASP A 253 0.00 -26.41 11.44
CA ASP A 253 -0.26 -25.72 10.17
C ASP A 253 0.71 -24.54 9.93
N ASP A 254 1.22 -23.94 11.00
CA ASP A 254 2.03 -22.72 11.02
C ASP A 254 3.19 -22.84 12.04
N CYS A 255 4.01 -21.80 12.14
CA CYS A 255 5.05 -21.64 13.16
C CYS A 255 4.73 -20.42 14.03
N ALA A 256 4.93 -20.57 15.34
CA ALA A 256 4.86 -19.47 16.29
C ALA A 256 6.26 -18.88 16.51
N VAL A 257 6.38 -17.55 16.46
CA VAL A 257 7.61 -16.79 16.72
C VAL A 257 7.37 -15.98 18.00
N ASP A 258 8.03 -16.37 19.08
CA ASP A 258 7.74 -15.90 20.43
C ASP A 258 8.90 -15.09 21.01
N HIS A 259 8.57 -13.97 21.66
CA HIS A 259 9.47 -13.22 22.54
C HIS A 259 8.68 -12.56 23.68
N GLY A 260 9.00 -12.94 24.93
CA GLY A 260 8.28 -12.45 26.10
C GLY A 260 6.78 -12.76 26.02
N ASN A 261 5.95 -11.72 26.00
CA ASN A 261 4.49 -11.83 25.86
C ASN A 261 3.98 -11.64 24.41
N LYS A 262 4.85 -11.37 23.44
CA LYS A 262 4.47 -11.20 22.04
C LYS A 262 4.64 -12.53 21.31
N ARG A 263 3.55 -12.96 20.66
CA ARG A 263 3.47 -14.16 19.81
C ARG A 263 3.06 -13.75 18.41
N LEU A 264 3.86 -14.10 17.42
CA LEU A 264 3.61 -13.87 16.00
C LEU A 264 3.48 -15.21 15.28
N HIS A 265 2.81 -15.22 14.13
CA HIS A 265 2.54 -16.43 13.35
C HIS A 265 3.05 -16.28 11.92
N ILE A 266 3.59 -17.37 11.37
CA ILE A 266 4.03 -17.46 9.99
C ILE A 266 3.79 -18.87 9.45
N GLY A 267 3.29 -18.99 8.21
CA GLY A 267 3.15 -20.27 7.53
C GLY A 267 4.52 -20.94 7.31
N LYS A 268 4.58 -22.27 7.48
CA LYS A 268 5.84 -23.05 7.40
C LYS A 268 6.64 -22.80 6.13
N LEU A 269 5.96 -22.68 5.00
CA LEU A 269 6.57 -22.44 3.70
C LEU A 269 7.20 -21.05 3.59
N HIS A 270 6.57 -20.04 4.18
CA HIS A 270 7.13 -18.69 4.23
C HIS A 270 8.33 -18.63 5.18
N LEU A 271 8.30 -19.36 6.30
CA LEU A 271 9.48 -19.48 7.15
C LEU A 271 10.65 -20.13 6.41
N SER A 272 10.41 -21.22 5.66
CA SER A 272 11.44 -21.85 4.82
C SER A 272 11.97 -20.90 3.76
N LYS A 273 11.10 -20.14 3.09
CA LYS A 273 11.48 -19.08 2.15
C LYS A 273 12.37 -18.02 2.80
N LEU A 274 11.98 -17.50 3.97
CA LEU A 274 12.78 -16.52 4.70
C LEU A 274 14.14 -17.09 5.09
N LYS A 275 14.21 -18.37 5.48
CA LYS A 275 15.48 -19.05 5.78
C LYS A 275 16.39 -19.15 4.55
N GLU A 276 15.83 -19.49 3.39
CA GLU A 276 16.57 -19.54 2.12
C GLU A 276 17.11 -18.16 1.72
N LEU A 277 16.25 -17.13 1.75
CA LEU A 277 16.65 -15.75 1.47
C LEU A 277 17.73 -15.28 2.46
N TYR A 278 17.57 -15.56 3.75
CA TYR A 278 18.54 -15.18 4.78
C TYR A 278 19.89 -15.87 4.57
N THR A 279 19.89 -17.18 4.33
CA THR A 279 21.13 -17.95 4.08
C THR A 279 21.87 -17.41 2.85
N ARG A 280 21.11 -16.97 1.83
CA ARG A 280 21.67 -16.43 0.59
C ARG A 280 22.27 -15.03 0.74
N HIS A 281 21.64 -14.17 1.54
CA HIS A 281 21.96 -12.74 1.58
C HIS A 281 22.67 -12.29 2.86
N CYS A 282 22.55 -13.03 3.95
CA CYS A 282 23.26 -12.78 5.22
C CYS A 282 24.35 -13.85 5.43
N THR A 283 25.33 -13.89 4.53
CA THR A 283 26.39 -14.93 4.53
C THR A 283 27.27 -14.89 5.77
N ALA A 284 27.34 -13.76 6.46
CA ALA A 284 28.08 -13.59 7.71
C ALA A 284 27.46 -14.34 8.90
N ASP A 285 26.17 -14.67 8.87
CA ASP A 285 25.47 -15.44 9.91
C ASP A 285 25.20 -16.88 9.47
N ALA A 286 26.26 -17.60 9.08
CA ALA A 286 26.17 -18.95 8.53
C ALA A 286 25.53 -19.98 9.49
N ASP A 287 25.70 -19.78 10.80
CA ASP A 287 25.13 -20.63 11.85
C ASP A 287 23.69 -20.21 12.24
N LEU A 288 23.14 -19.18 11.59
CA LEU A 288 21.78 -18.67 11.79
C LEU A 288 21.52 -18.21 13.23
N VAL A 289 22.53 -17.64 13.88
CA VAL A 289 22.48 -17.13 15.26
C VAL A 289 21.44 -16.02 15.39
N HIS A 290 21.32 -15.16 14.38
CA HIS A 290 20.42 -14.01 14.38
C HIS A 290 19.14 -14.23 13.58
N PHE A 291 18.98 -15.39 12.93
CA PHE A 291 17.82 -15.67 12.07
C PHE A 291 16.47 -15.50 12.79
N ASN A 292 16.33 -16.06 14.00
CA ASN A 292 15.06 -15.96 14.75
C ASN A 292 14.71 -14.50 15.07
N ARG A 293 15.70 -13.70 15.48
CA ARG A 293 15.54 -12.27 15.72
C ARG A 293 15.12 -11.54 14.44
N ALA A 294 15.77 -11.83 13.31
CA ALA A 294 15.45 -11.23 12.03
C ALA A 294 13.99 -11.51 11.64
N VAL A 295 13.52 -12.75 11.78
CA VAL A 295 12.13 -13.14 11.51
C VAL A 295 11.16 -12.42 12.44
N PHE A 296 11.45 -12.34 13.74
CA PHE A 296 10.57 -11.64 14.69
C PHE A 296 10.47 -10.15 14.37
N VAL A 297 11.60 -9.48 14.16
CA VAL A 297 11.64 -8.05 13.82
C VAL A 297 10.88 -7.79 12.53
N LEU A 298 11.12 -8.59 11.50
CA LEU A 298 10.43 -8.50 10.22
C LEU A 298 8.91 -8.63 10.37
N LEU A 299 8.44 -9.69 11.05
CA LEU A 299 7.01 -9.92 11.22
C LEU A 299 6.35 -8.80 12.05
N LEU A 300 7.01 -8.35 13.12
CA LEU A 300 6.49 -7.26 13.95
C LEU A 300 6.48 -5.94 13.18
N ARG A 301 7.49 -5.67 12.34
CA ARG A 301 7.57 -4.48 11.47
C ARG A 301 6.38 -4.38 10.52
N TYR A 302 6.14 -5.44 9.75
CA TYR A 302 5.03 -5.44 8.79
C TYR A 302 3.67 -5.43 9.49
N ASN A 303 3.51 -6.12 10.62
CA ASN A 303 2.28 -6.03 11.42
C ASN A 303 2.05 -4.61 11.98
N THR A 304 3.10 -3.94 12.43
CA THR A 304 3.04 -2.55 12.92
C THR A 304 2.60 -1.60 11.81
N PHE A 305 3.19 -1.75 10.63
CA PHE A 305 2.90 -0.94 9.46
C PHE A 305 1.46 -1.13 8.96
N PHE A 306 0.95 -2.37 8.92
CA PHE A 306 -0.42 -2.66 8.49
C PHE A 306 -1.48 -2.33 9.54
N GLY A 307 -1.16 -2.51 10.82
CA GLY A 307 -2.03 -2.24 11.95
C GLY A 307 -2.71 -3.49 12.54
N PRO A 308 -3.33 -3.34 13.72
CA PRO A 308 -3.80 -4.47 14.53
C PRO A 308 -5.12 -5.10 14.05
N SER A 309 -5.90 -4.39 13.23
CA SER A 309 -7.20 -4.90 12.81
C SER A 309 -7.08 -5.97 11.72
N ARG A 310 -7.97 -6.96 11.74
CA ARG A 310 -8.03 -8.00 10.72
C ARG A 310 -8.19 -7.36 9.32
N PHE A 311 -7.28 -7.71 8.41
CA PHE A 311 -7.16 -7.19 7.04
C PHE A 311 -6.72 -5.72 6.89
N GLN A 312 -6.48 -5.00 7.99
CA GLN A 312 -5.97 -3.62 7.93
C GLN A 312 -4.64 -3.58 7.19
N GLY A 313 -4.45 -2.62 6.29
CA GLY A 313 -3.23 -2.44 5.48
C GLY A 313 -2.91 -3.55 4.45
N ARG A 314 -3.40 -4.78 4.66
CA ARG A 314 -3.05 -5.97 3.85
C ARG A 314 -3.67 -5.99 2.45
N ALA A 315 -4.68 -5.17 2.22
CA ALA A 315 -5.34 -5.03 0.91
C ALA A 315 -4.67 -3.98 0.01
N PHE A 316 -3.69 -3.23 0.52
CA PHE A 316 -2.99 -2.21 -0.27
C PHE A 316 -1.92 -2.78 -1.18
N HIS A 317 -1.62 -4.07 -1.13
CA HIS A 317 -0.71 -4.66 -2.10
C HIS A 317 -1.08 -6.12 -2.32
N ALA A 318 -1.03 -6.55 -3.57
CA ALA A 318 -1.22 -7.93 -3.98
C ALA A 318 -0.14 -8.26 -5.01
N ALA A 319 0.54 -9.40 -4.87
CA ALA A 319 1.64 -9.76 -5.78
C ALA A 319 1.10 -10.39 -7.06
N ALA A 320 1.78 -10.15 -8.18
CA ALA A 320 1.49 -10.85 -9.42
C ALA A 320 1.71 -12.36 -9.23
N PRO A 321 0.90 -13.22 -9.86
CA PRO A 321 1.11 -14.66 -9.74
C PRO A 321 2.38 -15.17 -10.41
N GLU A 322 2.80 -16.38 -10.05
CA GLU A 322 4.04 -17.01 -10.54
C GLU A 322 4.11 -17.09 -12.06
N ALA A 323 3.03 -17.56 -12.68
CA ALA A 323 2.96 -17.72 -14.13
C ALA A 323 3.08 -16.37 -14.86
N VAL A 324 2.66 -15.28 -14.21
CA VAL A 324 2.88 -13.92 -14.74
C VAL A 324 4.37 -13.61 -14.66
N PHE A 325 5.02 -13.79 -13.52
CA PHE A 325 6.45 -13.54 -13.40
C PHE A 325 7.30 -14.42 -14.34
N GLU A 326 6.96 -15.70 -14.52
CA GLU A 326 7.62 -16.57 -15.51
C GLU A 326 7.55 -16.00 -16.93
N HIS A 327 6.38 -15.46 -17.30
CA HIS A 327 6.20 -14.74 -18.54
C HIS A 327 6.99 -13.44 -18.57
N LEU A 328 6.99 -12.64 -17.49
CA LEU A 328 7.78 -11.40 -17.43
C LEU A 328 9.28 -11.64 -17.61
N VAL A 329 9.83 -12.69 -17.00
CA VAL A 329 11.23 -13.11 -17.17
C VAL A 329 11.50 -13.44 -18.64
N THR A 330 10.69 -14.31 -19.24
CA THR A 330 10.96 -14.85 -20.58
C THR A 330 10.63 -13.87 -21.69
N ALA A 331 9.55 -13.10 -21.55
CA ALA A 331 9.04 -12.20 -22.57
C ALA A 331 9.65 -10.80 -22.51
N PHE A 332 10.04 -10.33 -21.32
CA PHE A 332 10.52 -8.97 -21.09
C PHE A 332 11.88 -8.90 -20.37
N GLY A 333 12.50 -10.04 -20.06
CA GLY A 333 13.77 -10.06 -19.34
C GLY A 333 13.70 -9.46 -17.94
N VAL A 334 12.50 -9.38 -17.33
CA VAL A 334 12.32 -8.82 -16.00
C VAL A 334 13.13 -9.62 -14.99
N GLY A 335 13.91 -8.93 -14.15
CA GLY A 335 14.78 -9.60 -13.19
C GLY A 335 14.73 -9.02 -11.78
N MET A 336 13.83 -8.08 -11.48
CA MET A 336 13.67 -7.52 -10.14
C MET A 336 12.30 -6.86 -9.97
N GLU A 337 11.70 -7.02 -8.80
CA GLU A 337 10.49 -6.31 -8.36
C GLU A 337 10.87 -4.97 -7.70
N LEU A 338 10.23 -3.86 -8.08
CA LEU A 338 10.41 -2.56 -7.43
C LEU A 338 9.56 -2.39 -6.16
N PHE A 339 8.57 -3.25 -5.93
CA PHE A 339 7.70 -3.13 -4.77
C PHE A 339 7.38 -4.52 -4.23
N ALA A 340 8.15 -4.98 -3.26
CA ALA A 340 7.94 -6.26 -2.61
C ALA A 340 8.31 -6.20 -1.12
N SER A 341 8.33 -7.37 -0.51
CA SER A 341 8.79 -7.67 0.84
C SER A 341 9.40 -9.06 0.85
N PRO A 342 10.21 -9.40 1.87
CA PRO A 342 10.75 -10.76 2.01
C PRO A 342 9.68 -11.85 2.01
N THR A 343 8.46 -11.51 2.45
CA THR A 343 7.34 -12.46 2.49
C THR A 343 6.67 -12.67 1.13
N ASN A 344 6.64 -11.68 0.25
CA ASN A 344 5.86 -11.73 -0.99
C ASN A 344 6.66 -11.71 -2.29
N CYS A 345 7.98 -11.49 -2.24
CA CYS A 345 8.82 -11.43 -3.43
C CYS A 345 8.80 -12.72 -4.24
N TYR A 346 8.94 -12.59 -5.55
CA TYR A 346 9.20 -13.67 -6.48
C TYR A 346 10.71 -13.88 -6.65
N PHE A 347 11.45 -12.79 -6.86
CA PHE A 347 12.91 -12.81 -7.03
C PHE A 347 13.62 -12.79 -5.67
N SER A 348 14.87 -13.25 -5.64
CA SER A 348 15.72 -13.08 -4.44
C SER A 348 16.27 -11.67 -4.28
N HIS A 349 16.20 -10.84 -5.32
CA HIS A 349 16.47 -9.42 -5.25
C HIS A 349 15.22 -8.63 -5.61
N TYR A 350 14.89 -7.66 -4.77
CA TYR A 350 13.69 -6.84 -4.88
C TYR A 350 13.90 -5.55 -4.11
N CYS A 351 13.09 -4.54 -4.37
CA CYS A 351 13.02 -3.35 -3.54
C CYS A 351 11.90 -3.52 -2.52
N SER A 352 12.06 -2.93 -1.34
CA SER A 352 11.07 -3.04 -0.27
C SER A 352 10.98 -1.76 0.53
N ALA A 353 9.95 -1.69 1.38
CA ALA A 353 9.78 -0.56 2.26
C ALA A 353 10.96 -0.45 3.22
N PHE A 354 11.38 -1.50 3.93
CA PHE A 354 12.21 -1.40 5.14
C PHE A 354 13.64 -1.96 4.95
N PRO A 355 14.56 -1.21 4.33
CA PRO A 355 15.93 -1.68 4.08
C PRO A 355 16.68 -2.14 5.33
N ASP A 356 16.41 -1.54 6.49
CA ASP A 356 17.09 -1.83 7.75
C ASP A 356 16.94 -3.29 8.21
N ILE A 357 15.85 -3.97 7.81
CA ILE A 357 15.60 -5.38 8.13
C ILE A 357 15.49 -6.25 6.88
N ASP A 358 14.93 -5.73 5.78
CA ASP A 358 14.66 -6.53 4.59
C ASP A 358 15.93 -6.87 3.80
N VAL A 359 17.02 -6.10 3.98
CA VAL A 359 18.31 -6.33 3.29
C VAL A 359 18.93 -7.67 3.64
N PHE A 360 18.73 -8.15 4.87
CA PHE A 360 19.16 -9.49 5.32
C PHE A 360 18.44 -10.61 4.56
N PHE A 361 17.36 -10.29 3.86
CA PHE A 361 16.56 -11.22 3.04
C PHE A 361 16.59 -10.86 1.53
N GLY A 362 17.54 -10.03 1.10
CA GLY A 362 17.77 -9.74 -0.33
C GLY A 362 17.21 -8.41 -0.85
N SER A 363 16.61 -7.59 0.02
CA SER A 363 16.17 -6.26 -0.38
C SER A 363 17.32 -5.38 -0.87
N ARG A 364 17.03 -4.60 -1.93
CA ARG A 364 17.88 -3.56 -2.51
C ARG A 364 17.50 -2.16 -2.00
N GLY A 365 16.63 -2.09 -0.99
CA GLY A 365 16.12 -0.86 -0.38
C GLY A 365 14.91 -0.27 -1.09
N SER A 366 14.67 1.02 -0.90
CA SER A 366 13.46 1.68 -1.43
C SER A 366 13.59 1.98 -2.92
N ALA A 367 12.56 1.65 -3.71
CA ALA A 367 12.55 1.99 -5.13
C ALA A 367 12.64 3.50 -5.39
N PHE A 368 12.11 4.32 -4.49
CA PHE A 368 12.16 5.78 -4.60
C PHE A 368 13.55 6.37 -4.34
N ASP A 369 14.45 5.61 -3.71
CA ASP A 369 15.82 6.02 -3.43
C ASP A 369 16.84 5.38 -4.40
N LEU A 370 16.38 4.58 -5.35
CA LEU A 370 17.23 3.91 -6.33
C LEU A 370 17.55 4.79 -7.54
N VAL A 371 18.80 4.73 -7.99
CA VAL A 371 19.20 5.22 -9.32
C VAL A 371 19.26 4.02 -10.26
N ILE A 372 18.25 3.86 -11.09
CA ILE A 372 18.13 2.72 -12.01
C ILE A 372 18.84 3.05 -13.32
N THR A 373 19.98 2.41 -13.56
CA THR A 373 20.85 2.72 -14.69
C THR A 373 20.60 1.85 -15.91
N SER A 374 20.13 0.61 -15.75
CA SER A 374 19.73 -0.27 -16.86
C SER A 374 18.92 -1.47 -16.34
N GLY A 375 18.38 -2.28 -17.26
CA GLY A 375 17.71 -3.54 -16.93
C GLY A 375 16.21 -3.53 -17.23
N SER A 376 15.51 -4.57 -16.76
CA SER A 376 14.06 -4.71 -16.91
C SER A 376 13.44 -5.08 -15.56
N TYR A 377 12.40 -4.32 -15.18
CA TYR A 377 11.84 -4.33 -13.83
C TYR A 377 10.32 -4.50 -13.87
N GLU A 378 9.78 -5.17 -12.85
CA GLU A 378 8.36 -5.14 -12.55
C GLU A 378 8.09 -4.06 -11.51
N ALA A 379 7.02 -3.29 -11.71
CA ALA A 379 6.56 -2.29 -10.76
C ALA A 379 5.07 -2.47 -10.47
N ASN A 380 4.76 -3.00 -9.28
CA ASN A 380 3.40 -3.11 -8.76
C ASN A 380 3.33 -2.38 -7.41
N PRO A 381 3.22 -1.04 -7.42
CA PRO A 381 3.23 -0.25 -6.21
C PRO A 381 2.03 -0.54 -5.31
N PRO A 382 2.15 -0.28 -3.99
CA PRO A 382 0.99 -0.22 -3.10
C PRO A 382 -0.14 0.65 -3.67
N PHE A 383 -1.38 0.16 -3.55
CA PHE A 383 -2.62 0.75 -4.05
C PHE A 383 -3.06 1.93 -3.18
N THR A 384 -2.25 2.97 -3.19
CA THR A 384 -2.48 4.29 -2.57
C THR A 384 -2.04 5.33 -3.60
N LEU A 385 -2.87 6.35 -3.85
CA LEU A 385 -2.63 7.32 -4.93
C LEU A 385 -1.24 7.95 -4.80
N GLU A 386 -0.86 8.33 -3.58
CA GLU A 386 0.40 8.95 -3.19
C GLU A 386 1.63 8.14 -3.65
N VAL A 387 1.54 6.81 -3.57
CA VAL A 387 2.64 5.90 -3.95
C VAL A 387 2.60 5.58 -5.44
N MET A 388 1.40 5.41 -6.03
CA MET A 388 1.25 5.13 -7.46
C MET A 388 1.65 6.33 -8.33
N ASP A 389 1.25 7.54 -7.94
CA ASP A 389 1.59 8.79 -8.62
C ASP A 389 3.12 8.98 -8.62
N ARG A 390 3.75 8.84 -7.45
CA ARG A 390 5.21 8.89 -7.32
C ARG A 390 5.92 7.79 -8.12
N THR A 391 5.32 6.61 -8.23
CA THR A 391 5.87 5.51 -9.04
C THR A 391 5.86 5.85 -10.52
N ALA A 392 4.79 6.47 -11.03
CA ALA A 392 4.71 6.90 -12.42
C ALA A 392 5.76 7.98 -12.73
N ASP A 393 5.98 8.92 -11.81
CA ASP A 393 7.02 9.94 -11.93
C ASP A 393 8.43 9.32 -11.90
N LEU A 394 8.67 8.40 -10.97
CA LEU A 394 9.92 7.64 -10.89
C LEU A 394 10.22 6.90 -12.20
N VAL A 395 9.27 6.14 -12.73
CA VAL A 395 9.43 5.37 -13.97
C VAL A 395 9.81 6.29 -15.13
N ASN A 396 9.09 7.39 -15.33
CA ASN A 396 9.38 8.35 -16.38
C ASN A 396 10.75 9.01 -16.21
N ALA A 397 11.10 9.44 -15.00
CA ALA A 397 12.38 10.08 -14.72
C ALA A 397 13.58 9.13 -14.95
N GLN A 398 13.46 7.87 -14.55
CA GLN A 398 14.52 6.87 -14.76
C GLN A 398 14.68 6.52 -16.25
N LEU A 399 13.57 6.41 -17.01
CA LEU A 399 13.61 6.20 -18.45
C LEU A 399 14.24 7.38 -19.19
N GLU A 400 13.94 8.62 -18.79
CA GLU A 400 14.58 9.82 -19.34
C GLU A 400 16.09 9.80 -19.11
N ARG A 401 16.52 9.50 -17.87
CA ARG A 401 17.94 9.39 -17.53
C ARG A 401 18.63 8.29 -18.34
N ALA A 402 18.00 7.13 -18.48
CA ALA A 402 18.54 6.01 -19.24
C ALA A 402 18.63 6.30 -20.76
N GLU A 403 17.63 6.99 -21.33
CA GLU A 403 17.66 7.45 -22.73
C GLU A 403 18.84 8.40 -22.96
N GLN A 404 19.05 9.36 -22.06
CA GLN A 404 20.18 10.30 -22.14
C GLN A 404 21.54 9.59 -22.02
N ALA A 405 21.63 8.58 -21.16
CA ALA A 405 22.82 7.76 -21.00
C ALA A 405 23.00 6.69 -22.10
N GLY A 406 21.99 6.49 -22.97
CA GLY A 406 22.04 5.51 -24.06
C GLY A 406 22.08 4.05 -23.59
N VAL A 407 21.46 3.75 -22.44
CA VAL A 407 21.48 2.43 -21.79
C VAL A 407 20.08 1.80 -21.77
N PRO A 408 19.94 0.47 -21.91
CA PRO A 408 18.64 -0.16 -22.07
C PRO A 408 17.87 -0.21 -20.74
N LEU A 409 16.65 0.33 -20.72
CA LEU A 409 15.77 0.31 -19.54
C LEU A 409 14.31 0.00 -19.91
N SER A 410 13.68 -0.88 -19.12
CA SER A 410 12.31 -1.34 -19.30
C SER A 410 11.58 -1.48 -17.96
N PHE A 411 10.32 -1.08 -17.93
CA PHE A 411 9.40 -1.29 -16.80
C PHE A 411 8.10 -1.94 -17.29
N VAL A 412 7.66 -2.97 -16.58
CA VAL A 412 6.30 -3.52 -16.69
C VAL A 412 5.54 -3.12 -15.43
N VAL A 413 4.55 -2.23 -15.56
CA VAL A 413 3.85 -1.59 -14.45
C VAL A 413 2.44 -2.14 -14.31
N PHE A 414 2.07 -2.61 -13.12
CA PHE A 414 0.71 -3.03 -12.77
C PHE A 414 0.07 -2.01 -11.84
N VAL A 415 -1.08 -1.46 -12.23
CA VAL A 415 -1.85 -0.52 -11.39
C VAL A 415 -3.35 -0.78 -11.57
N PRO A 416 -4.17 -0.57 -10.52
CA PRO A 416 -5.62 -0.69 -10.66
C PRO A 416 -6.17 0.38 -11.61
N VAL A 417 -7.29 0.08 -12.28
CA VAL A 417 -7.98 1.06 -13.12
C VAL A 417 -8.97 1.86 -12.27
N TRP A 418 -8.49 2.90 -11.60
CA TRP A 418 -9.34 3.83 -10.82
C TRP A 418 -9.75 5.03 -11.65
N LYS A 419 -10.45 4.77 -12.75
CA LYS A 419 -11.03 5.79 -13.62
C LYS A 419 -12.54 5.84 -13.38
N ASP A 420 -12.96 6.74 -12.52
CA ASP A 420 -14.38 7.03 -12.29
C ASP A 420 -14.81 8.19 -13.20
N PRO A 421 -15.91 8.07 -13.98
CA PRO A 421 -16.38 9.15 -14.85
C PRO A 421 -16.67 10.47 -14.13
N ASP A 422 -16.99 10.42 -12.83
CA ASP A 422 -17.35 11.59 -12.03
C ASP A 422 -16.13 12.28 -11.39
N PHE A 423 -14.94 11.70 -11.51
CA PHE A 423 -13.71 12.20 -10.89
C PHE A 423 -12.58 12.38 -11.92
N PRO A 424 -11.60 13.28 -11.66
CA PRO A 424 -10.43 13.40 -12.51
C PRO A 424 -9.67 12.07 -12.62
N ILE A 425 -9.13 11.79 -13.81
CA ILE A 425 -8.25 10.63 -14.00
C ILE A 425 -7.04 10.77 -13.08
N PRO A 426 -6.68 9.76 -12.27
CA PRO A 426 -5.51 9.81 -11.41
C PRO A 426 -4.21 10.13 -12.16
N HIS A 427 -3.28 10.84 -11.52
CA HIS A 427 -2.03 11.27 -12.14
C HIS A 427 -1.20 10.10 -12.66
N TYR A 428 -1.08 9.00 -11.93
CA TYR A 428 -0.34 7.81 -12.40
C TYR A 428 -0.84 7.29 -13.75
N HIS A 429 -2.16 7.30 -14.00
CA HIS A 429 -2.70 6.91 -15.29
C HIS A 429 -2.31 7.91 -16.38
N GLN A 430 -2.47 9.21 -16.11
CA GLN A 430 -2.11 10.26 -17.07
C GLN A 430 -0.62 10.19 -17.42
N ALA A 431 0.25 10.09 -16.42
CA ALA A 431 1.71 10.06 -16.56
C ALA A 431 2.23 8.81 -17.29
N LEU A 432 1.60 7.64 -17.09
CA LEU A 432 1.97 6.40 -17.79
C LEU A 432 1.41 6.36 -19.22
N GLU A 433 0.16 6.78 -19.43
CA GLU A 433 -0.53 6.71 -20.73
C GLU A 433 0.00 7.74 -21.74
N THR A 434 0.45 8.90 -21.27
CA THR A 434 0.99 9.97 -22.12
C THR A 434 2.52 9.94 -22.22
N SER A 435 3.17 9.00 -21.53
CA SER A 435 4.63 8.86 -21.58
C SER A 435 5.10 8.58 -23.01
N LYS A 436 6.13 9.31 -23.46
CA LYS A 436 6.82 9.03 -24.73
C LYS A 436 7.50 7.65 -24.76
N PHE A 437 7.66 7.03 -23.59
CA PHE A 437 8.25 5.70 -23.44
C PHE A 437 7.22 4.57 -23.44
N LEU A 438 5.92 4.87 -23.47
CA LEU A 438 4.89 3.85 -23.53
C LEU A 438 4.98 3.08 -24.86
N ARG A 439 5.12 1.75 -24.76
CA ARG A 439 5.23 0.84 -25.91
C ARG A 439 3.98 0.00 -26.12
N ALA A 440 3.34 -0.40 -25.03
CA ALA A 440 2.07 -1.11 -25.06
C ALA A 440 1.32 -0.96 -23.73
N GLN A 441 0.02 -1.17 -23.80
CA GLN A 441 -0.85 -1.30 -22.63
C GLN A 441 -1.90 -2.38 -22.86
N ASN A 442 -2.42 -2.93 -21.77
CA ASN A 442 -3.61 -3.77 -21.76
C ASN A 442 -4.36 -3.65 -20.43
N VAL A 443 -5.64 -3.96 -20.44
CA VAL A 443 -6.48 -3.98 -19.24
C VAL A 443 -7.04 -5.38 -19.03
N THR A 444 -6.80 -5.94 -17.85
CA THR A 444 -7.47 -7.15 -17.37
C THR A 444 -8.74 -6.75 -16.61
N PRO A 445 -9.95 -7.14 -17.07
CA PRO A 445 -11.21 -6.77 -16.44
C PRO A 445 -11.37 -7.31 -15.01
N ALA A 446 -12.11 -6.56 -14.18
CA ALA A 446 -12.45 -6.96 -12.82
C ALA A 446 -13.15 -8.33 -12.76
N GLY A 447 -12.85 -9.12 -11.72
CA GLY A 447 -13.54 -10.39 -11.42
C GLY A 447 -13.05 -11.60 -12.22
N ASP A 448 -12.32 -11.41 -13.31
CA ASP A 448 -11.88 -12.49 -14.21
C ASP A 448 -10.49 -13.06 -13.88
N TYR A 449 -9.82 -12.56 -12.84
CA TYR A 449 -8.46 -12.95 -12.47
C TYR A 449 -8.21 -12.86 -10.96
N ALA A 450 -7.06 -13.38 -10.52
CA ALA A 450 -6.61 -13.33 -9.14
C ALA A 450 -5.15 -12.87 -9.05
N PHE A 451 -4.85 -12.14 -7.98
CA PHE A 451 -3.48 -11.85 -7.53
C PHE A 451 -3.22 -12.61 -6.24
N ILE A 452 -1.96 -12.64 -5.80
CA ILE A 452 -1.59 -13.24 -4.51
C ILE A 452 -1.84 -12.22 -3.40
N SER A 453 -2.57 -12.63 -2.36
CA SER A 453 -2.92 -11.77 -1.23
C SER A 453 -1.69 -11.21 -0.51
N GLY A 454 -1.70 -9.92 -0.16
CA GLY A 454 -0.67 -9.31 0.70
C GLY A 454 -0.55 -9.94 2.09
N GLY A 455 -1.56 -10.70 2.54
CA GLY A 455 -1.53 -11.48 3.77
C GLY A 455 -1.10 -12.95 3.60
N GLN A 456 -0.49 -13.33 2.47
CA GLN A 456 -0.19 -14.74 2.15
C GLN A 456 0.66 -15.49 3.19
N PHE A 457 1.45 -14.79 4.00
CA PHE A 457 2.31 -15.42 5.02
C PHE A 457 1.54 -15.92 6.26
N ASP A 458 0.30 -15.48 6.44
CA ASP A 458 -0.59 -15.82 7.57
C ASP A 458 -1.97 -16.35 7.08
N SER A 459 -2.26 -16.23 5.79
CA SER A 459 -3.54 -16.65 5.22
C SER A 459 -3.51 -18.12 4.74
N ARG A 460 -4.58 -18.86 5.05
CA ARG A 460 -4.87 -20.17 4.44
C ARG A 460 -5.27 -20.09 2.96
N SER A 461 -5.63 -18.90 2.48
CA SER A 461 -5.99 -18.64 1.09
C SER A 461 -4.96 -17.69 0.46
N ARG A 462 -4.25 -18.19 -0.54
CA ARG A 462 -3.14 -17.48 -1.20
C ARG A 462 -3.62 -16.52 -2.27
N TYR A 463 -4.61 -16.91 -3.06
CA TYR A 463 -5.13 -16.14 -4.18
C TYR A 463 -6.33 -15.30 -3.76
N TRP A 464 -6.31 -14.03 -4.14
CA TRP A 464 -7.38 -13.06 -3.96
C TRP A 464 -7.95 -12.68 -5.31
N ARG A 465 -9.26 -12.87 -5.49
CA ARG A 465 -9.96 -12.49 -6.71
C ARG A 465 -10.07 -10.97 -6.77
N CYS A 466 -9.52 -10.38 -7.82
CA CYS A 466 -9.47 -8.94 -7.95
C CYS A 466 -10.84 -8.36 -8.27
N THR A 467 -11.29 -7.39 -7.47
CA THR A 467 -12.59 -6.70 -7.65
C THR A 467 -12.50 -5.48 -8.55
N HIS A 468 -11.29 -5.03 -8.89
CA HIS A 468 -11.02 -3.94 -9.81
C HIS A 468 -10.31 -4.47 -11.06
N ALA A 469 -10.45 -3.76 -12.18
CA ALA A 469 -9.62 -4.04 -13.33
C ALA A 469 -8.17 -3.60 -13.05
N THR A 470 -7.20 -4.25 -13.68
CA THR A 470 -5.78 -3.86 -13.59
C THR A 470 -5.29 -3.48 -14.97
N ALA A 471 -4.65 -2.32 -15.08
CA ALA A 471 -3.89 -1.93 -16.25
C ALA A 471 -2.46 -2.47 -16.14
N THR A 472 -1.95 -2.97 -17.25
CA THR A 472 -0.54 -3.31 -17.45
C THR A 472 0.05 -2.34 -18.47
N TYR A 473 1.06 -1.59 -18.07
CA TYR A 473 1.80 -0.69 -18.96
C TYR A 473 3.21 -1.23 -19.18
N VAL A 474 3.68 -1.21 -20.42
CA VAL A 474 5.09 -1.48 -20.74
C VAL A 474 5.74 -0.21 -21.24
N LEU A 475 6.68 0.30 -20.45
CA LEU A 475 7.43 1.52 -20.75
C LEU A 475 8.89 1.17 -20.99
N GLN A 476 9.43 1.57 -22.14
CA GLN A 476 10.81 1.29 -22.52
C GLN A 476 11.40 2.49 -23.24
N ASN A 477 12.65 2.81 -22.90
CA ASN A 477 13.43 3.76 -23.67
C ASN A 477 13.87 3.12 -25.01
N LYS A 478 14.51 3.89 -25.88
CA LYS A 478 14.89 3.43 -27.24
C LYS A 478 15.77 2.18 -27.19
N GLN A 479 16.73 2.13 -26.28
CA GLN A 479 17.62 0.98 -26.11
C GLN A 479 16.92 -0.21 -25.42
N GLY A 480 15.92 0.05 -24.58
CA GLY A 480 15.07 -0.94 -23.91
C GLY A 480 14.26 -1.81 -24.86
N LYS A 481 14.19 -1.47 -26.16
CA LYS A 481 13.66 -2.33 -27.23
C LYS A 481 14.25 -3.74 -27.22
N VAL A 482 15.48 -3.90 -26.73
CA VAL A 482 16.14 -5.21 -26.59
C VAL A 482 15.35 -6.20 -25.73
N PHE A 483 14.58 -5.71 -24.74
CA PHE A 483 13.80 -6.55 -23.84
C PHE A 483 12.46 -6.99 -24.46
N GLY A 484 11.79 -6.05 -25.13
CA GLY A 484 10.43 -6.24 -25.63
C GLY A 484 10.34 -6.76 -27.06
N GLY A 485 11.30 -6.40 -27.92
CA GLY A 485 11.22 -6.57 -29.37
C GLY A 485 10.52 -5.40 -30.06
N SER A 486 9.86 -5.70 -31.19
CA SER A 486 9.06 -4.73 -31.95
C SER A 486 7.83 -4.27 -31.15
N ASP A 487 7.17 -3.19 -31.60
CA ASP A 487 5.93 -2.71 -30.94
C ASP A 487 4.81 -3.76 -30.99
N GLU A 488 4.75 -4.54 -32.07
CA GLU A 488 3.81 -5.66 -32.22
C GLU A 488 4.14 -6.80 -31.24
N ASP A 489 5.42 -7.15 -31.07
CA ASP A 489 5.86 -8.17 -30.11
C ASP A 489 5.46 -7.78 -28.69
N VAL A 490 5.75 -6.53 -28.30
CA VAL A 490 5.42 -6.02 -26.97
C VAL A 490 3.90 -6.06 -26.76
N GLN A 491 3.11 -5.59 -27.72
CA GLN A 491 1.66 -5.58 -27.60
C GLN A 491 1.06 -7.00 -27.47
N ASN A 492 1.62 -7.99 -28.17
CA ASN A 492 1.21 -9.38 -28.06
C ASN A 492 1.58 -9.98 -26.70
N LYS A 493 2.84 -9.78 -26.25
CA LYS A 493 3.32 -10.25 -24.94
C LYS A 493 2.51 -9.66 -23.77
N VAL A 494 2.06 -8.41 -23.87
CA VAL A 494 1.21 -7.79 -22.84
C VAL A 494 -0.20 -8.40 -22.83
N LYS A 495 -0.77 -8.77 -23.99
CA LYS A 495 -2.06 -9.48 -24.04
C LYS A 495 -1.98 -10.89 -23.45
N GLU A 496 -0.83 -11.55 -23.58
CA GLU A 496 -0.59 -12.86 -22.98
C GLU A 496 -0.63 -12.81 -21.44
N ILE A 497 -0.17 -11.71 -20.81
CA ILE A 497 -0.29 -11.51 -19.36
C ILE A 497 -1.75 -11.61 -18.91
N ASP A 498 -2.67 -10.97 -19.63
CA ASP A 498 -4.10 -11.03 -19.33
C ASP A 498 -4.66 -12.45 -19.46
N GLN A 499 -4.26 -13.19 -20.50
CA GLN A 499 -4.66 -14.58 -20.65
C GLN A 499 -4.14 -15.46 -19.50
N ILE A 500 -2.90 -15.25 -19.06
CA ILE A 500 -2.29 -15.95 -17.92
C ILE A 500 -3.06 -15.65 -16.63
N LEU A 501 -3.33 -14.37 -16.36
CA LEU A 501 -4.09 -13.91 -15.19
C LEU A 501 -5.48 -14.55 -15.15
N ARG A 502 -6.19 -14.60 -16.27
CA ARG A 502 -7.53 -15.19 -16.34
C ARG A 502 -7.54 -16.72 -16.20
N ASN A 503 -6.48 -17.38 -16.67
CA ASN A 503 -6.35 -18.83 -16.55
C ASN A 503 -6.14 -19.32 -15.11
N GLN A 504 -5.79 -18.44 -14.18
CA GLN A 504 -5.64 -18.80 -12.76
C GLN A 504 -6.98 -19.05 -12.07
N VAL A 505 -8.05 -18.41 -12.57
CA VAL A 505 -9.39 -18.46 -11.96
C VAL A 505 -10.30 -19.50 -12.64
N ARG A 506 -9.84 -20.10 -13.75
CA ARG A 506 -10.52 -21.15 -14.52
C ARG A 506 -9.99 -22.53 -14.18
#